data_AF-A0A9D5MIH3-F1
#
_entry.id   AF-A0A9D5MIH3-F1
#
_cell.length_a   1.000
_cell.length_b   1.000
_cell.length_c   1.000
_cell.angle_alpha   90.00
_cell.angle_beta   90.00
_cell.angle_gamma   90.00
#
_symmetry.space_group_name_H-M   'P 1'
#
loop_
_entity.id
_entity.type
_entity.pdbx_description
1 polymer ?
#
loop_
_entity_poly.entity_id
_entity_poly.type
_entity_poly.pdbx_seq_one_letter_code
_entity_poly.pdbx_strand_id
1 'polypeptide(L)'
;MKKKSSISFGPGAASLILIFVVLSMTVLGMLSLMSARNDAVLSDRSLQVINAVYALDARAQETRATLDEVLAEAAKDAQSDEEYLSAIEAQLPDEVEMDGDSLYWTETDDARTLECEIQVMPLGSAQRAEWVRHDLYAETGEVW
;
A
#
# COMPACT_ATOMS: atom_id res chain seq x y z
N MET A 1 -70.41 -21.26 2.64
CA MET A 1 -69.55 -22.19 3.40
C MET A 1 -68.28 -22.46 2.60
N LYS A 2 -67.11 -21.96 3.02
CA LYS A 2 -65.82 -22.20 2.32
C LYS A 2 -65.17 -23.49 2.86
N LYS A 3 -64.96 -24.47 1.97
CA LYS A 3 -64.37 -25.78 2.29
C LYS A 3 -62.86 -25.61 2.50
N LYS A 4 -62.38 -25.84 3.73
CA LYS A 4 -60.96 -25.81 4.09
C LYS A 4 -60.31 -27.11 3.59
N SER A 5 -59.51 -27.03 2.53
CA SER A 5 -58.72 -28.16 2.05
C SER A 5 -57.59 -28.43 3.05
N SER A 6 -57.77 -29.42 3.93
CA SER A 6 -56.68 -29.95 4.75
C SER A 6 -55.75 -30.77 3.84
N ILE A 7 -54.56 -30.24 3.57
CA ILE A 7 -53.49 -31.00 2.93
C ILE A 7 -53.02 -32.05 3.94
N SER A 8 -53.41 -33.31 3.78
CA SER A 8 -52.85 -34.41 4.55
C SER A 8 -51.55 -34.87 3.87
N PHE A 9 -50.42 -34.51 4.48
CA PHE A 9 -49.10 -34.96 4.05
C PHE A 9 -48.98 -36.47 4.27
N GLY A 10 -48.97 -37.25 3.18
CA GLY A 10 -48.57 -38.65 3.25
C GLY A 10 -47.09 -38.78 3.64
N PRO A 11 -46.64 -39.93 4.16
CA PRO A 11 -45.26 -40.13 4.63
C PRO A 11 -44.18 -39.78 3.58
N GLY A 12 -44.48 -39.85 2.28
CA GLY A 12 -43.58 -39.44 1.20
C GLY A 12 -43.32 -37.92 1.10
N ALA A 13 -44.27 -37.08 1.53
CA ALA A 13 -44.13 -35.63 1.42
C ALA A 13 -43.21 -35.03 2.51
N ALA A 14 -43.19 -35.62 3.71
CA ALA A 14 -42.21 -35.28 4.75
C ALA A 14 -40.77 -35.63 4.33
N SER A 15 -40.58 -36.78 3.65
CA SER A 15 -39.30 -37.19 3.09
C SER A 15 -38.81 -36.22 2.00
N LEU A 16 -39.70 -35.78 1.12
CA LEU A 16 -39.37 -34.82 0.07
C LEU A 16 -38.94 -33.45 0.63
N ILE A 17 -39.61 -32.98 1.68
CA ILE A 17 -39.21 -31.75 2.39
C ILE A 17 -37.82 -31.91 3.00
N LEU A 18 -37.53 -33.04 3.66
CA LEU A 18 -36.24 -33.31 4.26
C LEU A 18 -35.11 -33.30 3.21
N ILE A 19 -35.31 -33.98 2.08
CA ILE A 19 -34.32 -34.01 0.99
C ILE A 19 -34.07 -32.59 0.47
N PHE A 20 -35.12 -31.80 0.27
CA PHE A 20 -34.99 -30.41 -0.20
C PHE A 20 -34.20 -29.54 0.80
N VAL A 21 -34.45 -29.69 2.10
CA VAL A 21 -33.72 -28.98 3.16
C VAL A 21 -32.25 -29.38 3.18
N VAL A 22 -31.94 -30.68 3.09
CA VAL A 22 -30.55 -31.15 3.06
C VAL A 22 -29.83 -30.63 1.81
N LEU A 23 -30.49 -30.66 0.64
CA LEU A 23 -29.95 -30.13 -0.59
C LEU A 23 -29.67 -28.62 -0.47
N SER A 24 -30.61 -27.84 0.07
CA SER A 24 -30.44 -26.40 0.25
C SER A 24 -29.32 -26.07 1.24
N MET A 25 -29.24 -26.78 2.36
CA MET A 25 -28.13 -26.64 3.32
C MET A 25 -26.78 -27.00 2.69
N THR A 26 -26.74 -28.02 1.83
CA THR A 26 -25.50 -28.42 1.13
C THR A 26 -25.05 -27.33 0.16
N VAL A 27 -25.97 -26.76 -0.62
CA VAL A 27 -25.68 -25.65 -1.55
C VAL A 27 -25.21 -24.43 -0.77
N LEU A 28 -25.94 -24.02 0.27
CA LEU A 28 -25.56 -22.88 1.12
C LEU A 28 -24.19 -23.09 1.78
N GLY A 29 -23.92 -24.29 2.28
CA GLY A 29 -22.62 -24.65 2.86
C GLY A 29 -21.48 -24.58 1.84
N MET A 30 -21.72 -25.06 0.61
CA MET A 30 -20.73 -24.97 -0.47
C MET A 30 -20.44 -23.51 -0.85
N LEU A 31 -21.47 -22.66 -0.98
CA LEU A 31 -21.30 -21.23 -1.24
C LEU A 31 -20.53 -20.54 -0.11
N SER A 32 -20.84 -20.86 1.15
CA SER A 32 -20.13 -20.31 2.31
C SER A 32 -18.64 -20.68 2.29
N LEU A 33 -18.31 -21.94 1.98
CA LEU A 33 -16.92 -22.39 1.87
C LEU A 33 -16.20 -21.72 0.68
N MET A 34 -16.86 -21.59 -0.47
CA MET A 34 -16.30 -20.90 -1.63
C MET A 34 -16.04 -19.42 -1.33
N SER A 35 -16.98 -18.74 -0.67
CA SER A 35 -16.79 -17.34 -0.23
C SER A 35 -15.59 -17.23 0.71
N ALA A 36 -15.52 -18.04 1.76
CA ALA A 36 -14.42 -18.00 2.71
C ALA A 36 -13.05 -18.27 2.05
N ARG A 37 -12.99 -19.17 1.07
CA ARG A 37 -11.78 -19.40 0.28
C ARG A 37 -11.41 -18.20 -0.58
N ASN A 38 -12.39 -17.57 -1.24
CA ASN A 38 -12.16 -16.39 -2.04
C ASN A 38 -11.68 -15.22 -1.17
N ASP A 39 -12.30 -15.01 -0.02
CA ASP A 39 -11.92 -13.97 0.94
C ASP A 39 -10.50 -14.19 1.47
N ALA A 40 -10.11 -15.45 1.74
CA ALA A 40 -8.75 -15.78 2.14
C ALA A 40 -7.73 -15.46 1.03
N VAL A 41 -8.02 -15.79 -0.23
CA VAL A 41 -7.15 -15.48 -1.38
C VAL A 41 -7.04 -13.96 -1.59
N LEU A 42 -8.14 -13.23 -1.47
CA LEU A 42 -8.14 -11.77 -1.55
C LEU A 42 -7.32 -11.16 -0.43
N SER A 43 -7.48 -11.64 0.81
CA SER A 43 -6.71 -11.18 1.96
C SER A 43 -5.21 -11.42 1.78
N ASP A 44 -4.81 -12.58 1.24
CA ASP A 44 -3.41 -12.87 0.96
C ASP A 44 -2.83 -11.91 -0.08
N ARG A 45 -3.56 -11.68 -1.18
CA ARG A 45 -3.16 -10.68 -2.19
C ARG A 45 -3.07 -9.27 -1.61
N SER A 46 -4.02 -8.88 -0.75
CA SER A 46 -3.96 -7.59 -0.06
C SER A 46 -2.74 -7.47 0.83
N LEU A 47 -2.38 -8.53 1.57
CA LEU A 47 -1.16 -8.54 2.38
C LEU A 47 0.10 -8.39 1.53
N GLN A 48 0.18 -9.08 0.38
CA GLN A 48 1.31 -8.94 -0.54
C GLN A 48 1.45 -7.51 -1.05
N VAL A 49 0.33 -6.88 -1.44
CA VAL A 49 0.32 -5.47 -1.87
C VAL A 49 0.79 -4.54 -0.75
N ILE A 50 0.26 -4.71 0.45
CA ILE A 50 0.61 -3.89 1.61
C ILE A 50 2.11 -4.03 1.94
N ASN A 51 2.63 -5.26 1.97
CA ASN A 51 4.05 -5.50 2.26
C ASN A 51 4.96 -4.86 1.22
N ALA A 52 4.60 -4.93 -0.06
CA ALA A 52 5.41 -4.33 -1.11
C ALA A 52 5.40 -2.78 -1.05
N VAL A 53 4.25 -2.17 -0.75
CA VAL A 53 4.18 -0.71 -0.51
C VAL A 53 5.04 -0.30 0.68
N TYR A 54 4.96 -1.01 1.80
CA TYR A 54 5.78 -0.71 2.97
C TYR A 54 7.27 -0.96 2.72
N ALA A 55 7.63 -1.92 1.86
CA ALA A 55 9.02 -2.12 1.48
C ALA A 55 9.58 -0.94 0.67
N LEU A 56 8.77 -0.35 -0.22
CA LEU A 56 9.15 0.88 -0.94
C LEU A 56 9.28 2.07 0.00
N ASP A 57 8.32 2.26 0.90
CA ASP A 57 8.37 3.33 1.89
C ASP A 57 9.59 3.20 2.81
N ALA A 58 9.92 1.98 3.25
CA ALA A 58 11.12 1.72 4.04
C ALA A 58 12.40 2.14 3.30
N ARG A 59 12.52 1.79 2.01
CA ARG A 59 13.65 2.21 1.17
C ARG A 59 13.73 3.73 1.04
N ALA A 60 12.60 4.40 0.82
CA ALA A 60 12.56 5.86 0.77
C ALA A 60 13.00 6.50 2.09
N GLN A 61 12.62 5.94 3.24
CA GLN A 61 13.10 6.43 4.54
C GLN A 61 14.60 6.15 4.78
N GLU A 62 15.14 5.02 4.28
CA GLU A 62 16.58 4.73 4.32
C GLU A 62 17.37 5.74 3.47
N THR A 63 16.90 6.04 2.26
CA THR A 63 17.48 7.09 1.40
C THR A 63 17.43 8.43 2.10
N ARG A 64 16.30 8.79 2.73
CA ARG A 64 16.18 10.03 3.51
C ARG A 64 17.11 10.07 4.73
N ALA A 65 17.32 8.95 5.43
CA ALA A 65 18.26 8.91 6.54
C ALA A 65 19.70 9.17 6.06
N THR A 66 20.05 8.60 4.90
CA THR A 66 21.34 8.87 4.24
C THR A 66 21.46 10.35 3.86
N LEU A 67 20.42 10.94 3.28
CA LEU A 67 20.40 12.37 2.98
C LEU A 67 20.53 13.23 4.24
N ASP A 68 19.86 12.87 5.34
CA ASP A 68 19.98 13.61 6.60
C ASP A 68 21.42 13.59 7.16
N GLU A 69 22.16 12.49 6.97
CA GLU A 69 23.59 12.41 7.29
C GLU A 69 24.42 13.35 6.40
N VAL A 70 24.15 13.39 5.09
CA VAL A 70 24.80 14.32 4.14
C VAL A 70 24.54 15.77 4.53
N LEU A 71 23.28 16.12 4.83
CA LEU A 71 22.90 17.46 5.30
C LEU A 71 23.61 17.81 6.62
N ALA A 72 23.70 16.86 7.55
CA ALA A 72 24.38 17.09 8.82
C ALA A 72 25.90 17.28 8.65
N GLU A 73 26.53 16.59 7.72
CA GLU A 73 27.96 16.74 7.43
C GLU A 73 28.24 18.09 6.74
N ALA A 74 27.47 18.43 5.70
CA ALA A 74 27.60 19.69 4.99
C ALA A 74 27.42 20.91 5.91
N ALA A 75 26.53 20.81 6.90
CA ALA A 75 26.28 21.89 7.86
C ALA A 75 27.45 22.17 8.82
N LYS A 76 28.43 21.27 8.98
CA LYS A 76 29.55 21.47 9.93
C LYS A 76 30.53 22.53 9.49
N ASP A 77 30.83 22.55 8.19
CA ASP A 77 31.87 23.39 7.61
C ASP A 77 31.30 24.62 6.87
N ALA A 78 30.01 24.61 6.54
CA ALA A 78 29.35 25.70 5.84
C ALA A 78 29.23 26.96 6.71
N GLN A 79 29.57 28.12 6.14
CA GLN A 79 29.43 29.44 6.78
C GLN A 79 28.29 30.27 6.18
N SER A 80 27.69 29.78 5.10
CA SER A 80 26.53 30.40 4.43
C SER A 80 25.61 29.33 3.83
N ASP A 81 24.37 29.71 3.53
CA ASP A 81 23.41 28.82 2.86
C ASP A 81 23.92 28.37 1.47
N GLU A 82 24.67 29.22 0.77
CA GLU A 82 25.21 28.92 -0.56
C GLU A 82 26.36 27.89 -0.49
N GLU A 83 27.24 28.01 0.51
CA GLU A 83 28.27 27.00 0.79
C GLU A 83 27.65 25.67 1.24
N TYR A 84 26.58 25.74 2.04
CA TYR A 84 25.85 24.58 2.51
C TYR A 84 25.24 23.79 1.34
N LEU A 85 24.48 24.44 0.46
CA LEU A 85 23.88 23.80 -0.71
C LEU A 85 24.94 23.24 -1.67
N SER A 86 26.04 23.96 -1.89
CA SER A 86 27.16 23.48 -2.72
C SER A 86 27.83 22.23 -2.13
N ALA A 87 27.97 22.19 -0.80
CA ALA A 87 28.55 21.04 -0.10
C ALA A 87 27.62 19.82 -0.09
N ILE A 88 26.29 20.04 -0.09
CA ILE A 88 25.29 18.99 -0.27
C ILE A 88 25.42 18.41 -1.67
N GLU A 89 25.36 19.25 -2.71
CA GLU A 89 25.44 18.83 -4.12
C GLU A 89 26.66 17.94 -4.40
N ALA A 90 27.81 18.27 -3.81
CA ALA A 90 29.05 17.52 -3.98
C ALA A 90 29.05 16.12 -3.32
N GLN A 91 28.11 15.85 -2.42
CA GLN A 91 28.03 14.63 -1.60
C GLN A 91 26.74 13.83 -1.84
N LEU A 92 25.89 14.27 -2.78
CA LEU A 92 24.66 13.56 -3.08
C LEU A 92 24.94 12.19 -3.71
N PRO A 93 24.13 11.16 -3.38
CA PRO A 93 24.10 9.91 -4.12
C PRO A 93 23.71 10.13 -5.59
N ASP A 94 24.17 9.27 -6.49
CA ASP A 94 23.88 9.36 -7.93
C ASP A 94 22.38 9.25 -8.24
N GLU A 95 21.61 8.61 -7.38
CA GLU A 95 20.16 8.41 -7.52
C GLU A 95 19.31 9.60 -7.05
N VAL A 96 19.94 10.63 -6.46
CA VAL A 96 19.25 11.80 -5.91
C VAL A 96 19.58 13.03 -6.76
N GLU A 97 18.54 13.64 -7.33
CA GLU A 97 18.65 14.89 -8.09
C GLU A 97 18.39 16.09 -7.18
N MET A 98 19.09 17.20 -7.42
CA MET A 98 18.89 18.46 -6.69
C MET A 98 18.49 19.58 -7.63
N ASP A 99 17.45 20.33 -7.26
CA ASP A 99 17.07 21.59 -7.92
C ASP A 99 16.92 22.67 -6.84
N GLY A 100 17.90 23.57 -6.76
CA GLY A 100 17.95 24.61 -5.74
C GLY A 100 18.07 24.02 -4.32
N ASP A 101 17.02 24.18 -3.52
CA ASP A 101 16.90 23.65 -2.16
C ASP A 101 16.04 22.38 -2.09
N SER A 102 15.56 21.83 -3.21
CA SER A 102 14.79 20.58 -3.26
C SER A 102 15.64 19.41 -3.71
N LEU A 103 15.47 18.26 -3.04
CA LEU A 103 16.09 16.99 -3.36
C LEU A 103 15.02 15.97 -3.77
N TYR A 104 15.24 15.33 -4.91
CA TYR A 104 14.31 14.40 -5.56
C TYR A 104 14.94 13.02 -5.69
N TRP A 105 14.18 11.99 -5.37
CA TRP A 105 14.57 10.62 -5.68
C TRP A 105 13.33 9.76 -5.90
N THR A 106 13.56 8.58 -6.49
CA THR A 106 12.48 7.67 -6.82
C THR A 106 12.83 6.25 -6.41
N GLU A 107 11.93 5.59 -5.68
CA GLU A 107 12.02 4.18 -5.37
C GLU A 107 11.02 3.40 -6.22
N THR A 108 11.48 2.37 -6.94
CA THR A 108 10.63 1.58 -7.83
C THR A 108 10.71 0.09 -7.51
N ASP A 109 9.58 -0.58 -7.66
CA ASP A 109 9.46 -2.05 -7.76
C ASP A 109 8.85 -2.43 -9.14
N ASP A 110 8.62 -3.72 -9.37
CA ASP A 110 8.11 -4.22 -10.66
C ASP A 110 6.75 -3.64 -11.11
N ALA A 111 5.98 -3.00 -10.23
CA ALA A 111 4.64 -2.49 -10.52
C ALA A 111 4.37 -1.08 -9.97
N ARG A 112 5.29 -0.50 -9.22
CA ARG A 112 5.08 0.74 -8.46
C ARG A 112 6.30 1.62 -8.48
N THR A 113 6.02 2.91 -8.37
CA THR A 113 7.00 3.97 -8.34
C THR A 113 6.62 4.92 -7.22
N LEU A 114 7.54 5.19 -6.32
CA LEU A 114 7.39 6.11 -5.20
C LEU A 114 8.27 7.33 -5.47
N GLU A 115 7.65 8.44 -5.81
CA GLU A 115 8.33 9.72 -6.02
C GLU A 115 8.46 10.45 -4.70
N CYS A 116 9.69 10.85 -4.37
CA CYS A 116 10.04 11.48 -3.11
C CYS A 116 10.69 12.84 -3.35
N GLU A 117 10.28 13.83 -2.56
CA GLU A 117 10.87 15.16 -2.55
C GLU A 117 11.01 15.66 -1.12
N ILE A 118 12.21 16.13 -0.77
CA ILE A 118 12.44 16.87 0.47
C ILE A 118 12.98 18.26 0.15
N GLN A 119 12.56 19.24 0.94
CA GLN A 119 13.12 20.59 0.92
C GLN A 119 14.18 20.70 2.00
N VAL A 120 15.37 21.13 1.61
CA VAL A 120 16.48 21.46 2.49
C VAL A 120 16.18 22.80 3.17
N MET A 121 16.24 22.81 4.50
CA MET A 121 16.03 24.02 5.28
C MET A 121 17.31 24.85 5.36
N PRO A 122 17.21 26.18 5.54
CA PRO A 122 18.37 27.05 5.70
C PRO A 122 19.29 26.63 6.85
N LEU A 123 20.57 27.00 6.75
CA LEU A 123 21.58 26.64 7.74
C LEU A 123 21.18 27.13 9.14
N GLY A 124 21.32 26.27 10.15
CA GLY A 124 20.94 26.58 11.53
C GLY A 124 19.45 26.44 11.86
N SER A 125 18.64 25.99 10.90
CA SER A 125 17.25 25.58 11.18
C SER A 125 17.18 24.40 12.14
N ALA A 126 16.13 24.36 12.97
CA ALA A 126 15.94 23.27 13.94
C ALA A 126 15.76 21.89 13.29
N GLN A 127 15.18 21.88 12.09
CA GLN A 127 15.04 20.71 11.23
C GLN A 127 15.83 20.98 9.95
N ARG A 128 16.57 19.98 9.46
CA ARG A 128 17.44 20.10 8.27
C ARG A 128 16.70 19.94 6.95
N ALA A 129 15.64 19.12 6.94
CA ALA A 129 14.81 18.93 5.76
C ALA A 129 13.36 18.58 6.11
N GLU A 130 12.43 19.00 5.26
CA GLU A 130 11.00 18.73 5.36
C GLU A 130 10.52 17.91 4.15
N TRP A 131 9.55 17.02 4.36
CA TRP A 131 8.91 16.29 3.27
C TRP A 131 7.99 17.24 2.48
N VAL A 132 8.24 17.36 1.18
CA VAL A 132 7.37 18.09 0.26
C VAL A 132 6.45 17.12 -0.47
N ARG A 133 7.01 16.01 -0.96
CA ARG A 133 6.29 15.03 -1.78
C ARG A 133 6.64 13.60 -1.41
N HIS A 134 5.62 12.77 -1.40
CA HIS A 134 5.74 11.33 -1.12
C HIS A 134 4.59 10.59 -1.81
N ASP A 135 4.64 10.54 -3.15
CA ASP A 135 3.55 10.07 -3.98
C ASP A 135 3.83 8.66 -4.52
N LEU A 136 2.94 7.73 -4.20
CA LEU A 136 2.99 6.37 -4.73
C LEU A 136 2.12 6.25 -5.99
N TYR A 137 2.78 5.90 -7.08
CA TYR A 137 2.16 5.49 -8.34
C TYR A 137 2.20 3.97 -8.46
N ALA A 138 1.08 3.38 -8.86
CA ALA A 138 1.02 1.97 -9.22
C ALA A 138 0.60 1.88 -10.69
N GLU A 139 1.35 1.14 -11.49
CA GLU A 139 0.90 0.77 -12.82
C GLU A 139 -0.33 -0.12 -12.65
N THR A 140 -1.52 0.41 -12.95
CA THR A 140 -2.69 -0.43 -13.16
C THR A 140 -2.43 -1.24 -14.41
N GLY A 141 -1.88 -2.45 -14.25
CA GLY A 141 -1.76 -3.42 -15.33
C GLY A 141 -3.08 -3.48 -16.10
N GLU A 142 -2.98 -3.50 -17.43
CA GLU A 142 -4.14 -3.54 -18.33
C GLU A 142 -5.18 -4.53 -17.79
N VAL A 143 -6.36 -4.00 -17.48
CA VAL A 143 -7.51 -4.77 -17.01
C VAL A 143 -8.04 -5.51 -18.24
N TRP A 144 -7.56 -6.72 -18.49
CA TRP A 144 -8.06 -7.63 -19.54
C TRP A 144 -9.40 -8.25 -19.13
#